data_AF-A0A7C4BKL7-F1
#
_entry.id   AF-A0A7C4BKL7-F1
#
_cell.length_a   1.000
_cell.length_b   1.000
_cell.length_c   1.000
_cell.angle_alpha   90.00
_cell.angle_beta   90.00
_cell.angle_gamma   90.00
#
_symmetry.space_group_name_H-M   'P 1'
#
loop_
_entity.id
_entity.type
_entity.pdbx_description
1 polymer ?
#
loop_
_entity_poly.entity_id
_entity_poly.type
_entity_poly.pdbx_seq_one_letter_code
_entity_poly.pdbx_strand_id
1 'polypeptide(L)'
;ILEFSKPKLPIFKDIYFFYLNSVIPLIGGLLTGDYQAYKYLAKSIESFPEKDVVRDMLKKAGFSEVYTESLTLEVVTLYLWKKI
;
A
#
# COMPACT_ATOMS: atom_id res chain seq x y z
N ILE A 1 -4.50 -11.80 2.42
CA ILE A 1 -4.12 -10.47 2.97
C ILE A 1 -4.42 -9.41 1.93
N LEU A 2 -5.02 -8.28 2.33
CA LEU A 2 -5.24 -7.12 1.49
C LEU A 2 -4.36 -5.99 2.02
N GLU A 3 -3.37 -5.55 1.23
CA GLU A 3 -2.40 -4.54 1.67
C GLU A 3 -2.18 -3.48 0.61
N PHE A 4 -1.70 -2.32 1.05
CA PHE A 4 -1.31 -1.25 0.14
C PHE A 4 -0.17 -1.67 -0.78
N SER A 5 -0.18 -1.13 -1.98
CA SER A 5 0.87 -1.29 -2.97
C SER A 5 1.10 0.06 -3.66
N LYS A 6 2.13 0.12 -4.48
CA LYS A 6 2.52 1.33 -5.21
C LYS A 6 1.94 1.27 -6.62
N PRO A 7 1.20 2.30 -7.05
CA PRO A 7 0.78 2.39 -8.45
C PRO A 7 1.97 2.44 -9.40
N LYS A 8 1.94 1.66 -10.49
CA LYS A 8 3.01 1.69 -11.51
C LYS A 8 2.82 2.74 -12.60
N LEU A 9 1.59 3.20 -12.85
CA LEU A 9 1.31 4.22 -13.87
C LEU A 9 1.94 5.56 -13.44
N PRO A 10 2.95 6.10 -14.16
CA PRO A 10 3.77 7.21 -13.66
C PRO A 10 2.96 8.46 -13.26
N ILE A 11 2.06 8.92 -14.13
CA ILE A 11 1.25 10.11 -13.88
C ILE A 11 0.30 9.89 -12.68
N PHE A 12 -0.34 8.73 -12.63
CA PHE A 12 -1.28 8.41 -11.56
C PHE A 12 -0.54 8.22 -10.22
N LYS A 13 0.66 7.63 -10.24
CA LYS A 13 1.53 7.45 -9.09
C LYS A 13 1.85 8.80 -8.44
N ASP A 14 2.26 9.79 -9.22
CA ASP A 14 2.62 11.11 -8.71
C ASP A 14 1.41 11.83 -8.10
N ILE A 15 0.26 11.78 -8.78
CA ILE A 15 -1.00 12.34 -8.27
C ILE A 15 -1.43 11.64 -6.96
N TYR A 16 -1.32 10.31 -6.92
CA TYR A 16 -1.67 9.52 -5.75
C TYR A 16 -0.76 9.86 -4.55
N PHE A 17 0.55 9.98 -4.75
CA PHE A 17 1.46 10.35 -3.66
C PHE A 17 1.28 11.79 -3.21
N PHE A 18 0.94 12.73 -4.11
CA PHE A 18 0.57 14.08 -3.71
C PHE A 18 -0.67 14.08 -2.82
N TYR A 19 -1.72 13.37 -3.24
CA TYR A 19 -2.94 13.19 -2.46
C TYR A 19 -2.64 12.57 -1.09
N LEU A 20 -1.84 11.50 -1.06
CA LEU A 20 -1.52 10.76 0.15
C LEU A 20 -0.69 11.58 1.15
N ASN A 21 0.30 12.35 0.70
CA ASN A 21 1.21 13.10 1.58
C ASN A 21 0.70 14.48 1.98
N SER A 22 -0.18 15.08 1.18
CA SER A 22 -0.61 16.47 1.39
C SER A 22 -2.09 16.56 1.76
N VAL A 23 -2.95 15.93 0.95
CA VAL A 23 -4.40 16.08 1.09
C VAL A 23 -4.92 15.27 2.29
N ILE A 24 -4.53 13.99 2.39
CA ILE A 24 -4.96 13.13 3.48
C ILE A 24 -4.53 13.67 4.86
N PRO A 25 -3.26 14.06 5.10
CA PRO A 25 -2.86 14.57 6.41
C PRO A 25 -3.53 15.89 6.76
N LEU A 26 -3.70 16.79 5.79
CA LEU A 26 -4.39 18.06 6.01
C LEU A 26 -5.85 17.84 6.40
N ILE A 27 -6.61 17.08 5.62
CA ILE A 27 -8.04 16.85 5.88
C ILE A 27 -8.22 16.01 7.15
N GLY A 28 -7.47 14.92 7.30
CA GLY A 28 -7.54 14.05 8.46
C GLY A 28 -7.18 14.79 9.75
N GLY A 29 -6.12 15.60 9.72
CA GLY A 29 -5.73 16.45 10.84
C GLY A 29 -6.76 17.53 11.18
N LEU A 30 -7.40 18.14 10.17
CA LEU A 30 -8.47 19.12 10.39
C LEU A 30 -9.72 18.51 11.04
N LEU A 31 -10.10 17.29 10.63
CA LEU A 31 -11.31 16.63 11.12
C LEU A 31 -11.13 15.96 12.49
N THR A 32 -9.95 15.41 12.76
CA THR A 32 -9.68 14.63 13.97
C THR A 32 -8.81 15.34 14.99
N GLY A 33 -8.14 16.43 14.60
CA GLY A 33 -7.11 17.09 15.40
C GLY A 33 -5.74 16.40 15.38
N ASP A 34 -5.60 15.23 14.73
CA ASP A 34 -4.36 14.44 14.74
C ASP A 34 -3.68 14.38 13.37
N TYR A 35 -3.01 15.47 13.00
CA TYR A 35 -2.23 15.54 11.76
C TYR A 35 -1.11 14.48 11.69
N GLN A 36 -0.51 14.12 12.84
CA GLN A 36 0.64 13.21 12.87
C GLN A 36 0.23 11.77 12.57
N ALA A 37 -0.94 11.32 13.02
CA ALA A 37 -1.46 10.00 12.70
C ALA A 37 -1.64 9.80 11.18
N TYR A 38 -2.17 10.79 10.48
CA TYR A 38 -2.36 10.69 9.03
C TYR A 38 -1.05 10.83 8.25
N LYS A 39 -0.09 11.62 8.77
CA LYS A 39 1.27 11.65 8.21
C LYS A 39 1.99 10.31 8.41
N TYR A 40 1.78 9.65 9.55
CA TYR A 40 2.27 8.31 9.80
C TYR A 40 1.65 7.30 8.82
N LEU A 41 0.34 7.36 8.58
CA LEU A 41 -0.36 6.53 7.60
C LEU A 41 0.21 6.70 6.18
N ALA A 42 0.41 7.94 5.74
CA ALA A 42 1.01 8.22 4.43
C ALA A 42 2.40 7.58 4.33
N LYS A 43 3.23 7.80 5.35
CA LYS A 43 4.59 7.25 5.43
C LYS A 43 4.60 5.72 5.48
N SER A 44 3.67 5.08 6.21
CA SER A 44 3.59 3.62 6.29
C SER A 44 3.29 3.01 4.93
N ILE A 45 2.35 3.59 4.19
CA ILE A 45 2.00 3.17 2.83
C ILE A 45 3.20 3.33 1.88
N GLU A 46 3.93 4.44 1.95
CA GLU A 46 5.13 4.65 1.14
C GLU A 46 6.27 3.67 1.45
N SER A 47 6.45 3.37 2.73
CA SER A 47 7.49 2.44 3.20
C SER A 47 7.16 0.98 2.91
N PHE A 48 5.90 0.67 2.59
CA PHE A 48 5.48 -0.70 2.35
C PHE A 48 6.21 -1.29 1.12
N PRO A 49 6.64 -2.57 1.17
CA PRO A 49 7.34 -3.19 0.05
C PRO A 49 6.47 -3.29 -1.21
N GLU A 50 7.11 -3.32 -2.38
CA GLU A 50 6.37 -3.56 -3.62
C GLU A 50 5.80 -4.98 -3.68
N LYS A 51 4.73 -5.16 -4.45
CA LYS A 51 4.01 -6.43 -4.62
C LYS A 51 4.92 -7.64 -4.86
N ASP A 52 5.89 -7.50 -5.76
CA ASP A 52 6.80 -8.59 -6.09
C ASP A 52 7.72 -8.95 -4.91
N VAL A 53 8.12 -7.96 -4.12
CA VAL A 53 8.92 -8.16 -2.88
C VAL A 53 8.08 -8.91 -1.84
N VAL A 54 6.84 -8.48 -1.60
CA VAL A 54 5.93 -9.15 -0.67
C VAL A 54 5.66 -10.60 -1.09
N ARG A 55 5.42 -10.84 -2.38
CA ARG A 55 5.24 -12.19 -2.93
C ARG A 55 6.45 -13.07 -2.64
N ASP A 56 7.65 -12.54 -2.83
CA ASP A 56 8.89 -13.28 -2.61
C ASP A 56 9.16 -13.51 -1.11
N MET A 57 8.76 -12.57 -0.24
CA MET A 57 8.75 -12.77 1.21
C MET A 57 7.81 -13.90 1.63
N LEU A 58 6.60 -13.96 1.07
CA LEU A 58 5.65 -15.06 1.34
C LEU A 58 6.21 -16.41 0.91
N LYS A 59 6.83 -16.49 -0.26
CA LYS A 59 7.50 -17.72 -0.72
C LYS A 59 8.64 -18.14 0.20
N LYS A 60 9.48 -17.19 0.62
CA LYS A 60 10.58 -17.44 1.57
C LYS A 60 10.10 -17.89 2.95
N ALA A 61 8.90 -17.47 3.36
CA ALA A 61 8.26 -17.91 4.59
C ALA A 61 7.66 -19.33 4.50
N GLY A 62 7.75 -20.01 3.35
CA GLY A 62 7.26 -21.38 3.17
C GLY A 62 5.81 -21.48 2.70
N PHE A 63 5.17 -20.37 2.34
CA PHE A 63 3.85 -20.40 1.73
C PHE A 63 3.92 -20.81 0.26
N SER A 64 2.97 -21.65 -0.18
CA SER A 64 2.85 -22.11 -1.56
C SER A 64 1.62 -21.50 -2.24
N GLU A 65 1.53 -21.68 -3.55
CA GLU A 65 0.38 -21.21 -4.35
C GLU A 65 0.09 -19.69 -4.11
N VAL A 66 1.15 -18.86 -4.13
CA VAL A 66 1.02 -17.41 -3.88
C VAL A 66 0.46 -16.70 -5.13
N TYR A 67 -0.80 -16.27 -5.04
CA TYR A 67 -1.49 -15.46 -6.02
C TYR A 67 -1.56 -14.00 -5.58
N THR A 68 -1.42 -13.08 -6.54
CA THR A 68 -1.50 -11.64 -6.29
C THR A 68 -2.42 -10.98 -7.30
N GLU A 69 -3.36 -10.17 -6.83
CA GLU A 69 -4.28 -9.41 -7.66
C GLU A 69 -4.21 -7.92 -7.28
N SER A 70 -3.97 -7.06 -8.26
CA SER A 70 -3.90 -5.62 -8.04
C SER A 70 -5.24 -4.97 -8.31
N LEU A 71 -5.66 -4.12 -7.37
CA LEU A 71 -6.95 -3.43 -7.37
C LEU A 71 -6.73 -1.91 -7.40
N THR A 72 -7.73 -1.19 -7.92
CA THR A 72 -7.76 0.29 -7.92
C THR A 72 -6.47 0.90 -8.48
N LEU A 73 -6.10 0.50 -9.70
CA LEU A 73 -4.86 0.96 -10.36
C LEU A 73 -3.59 0.66 -9.52
N GLU A 74 -3.57 -0.51 -8.89
CA GLU A 74 -2.48 -1.03 -8.06
C GLU A 74 -2.21 -0.28 -6.74
N VAL A 75 -3.13 0.58 -6.31
CA VAL A 75 -3.09 1.19 -4.97
C VAL A 75 -3.17 0.12 -3.88
N VAL A 76 -3.91 -0.96 -4.13
CA VAL A 76 -4.07 -2.09 -3.22
C VAL A 76 -3.75 -3.39 -3.95
N THR A 77 -3.16 -4.34 -3.24
CA THR A 77 -2.96 -5.70 -3.75
C THR A 77 -3.53 -6.72 -2.77
N LEU A 78 -4.31 -7.64 -3.32
CA LEU A 78 -4.77 -8.84 -2.66
C LEU A 78 -3.71 -9.93 -2.83
N TYR A 79 -3.22 -10.46 -1.72
CA TYR A 79 -2.31 -11.60 -1.65
C TYR A 79 -3.08 -12.81 -1.11
N LEU A 80 -3.16 -13.87 -1.90
CA LEU A 80 -3.72 -15.16 -1.52
C LEU A 80 -2.61 -16.20 -1.55
N TRP A 81 -2.58 -17.09 -0.57
CA TRP A 81 -1.65 -18.19 -0.56
C TRP A 81 -2.25 -19.36 0.20
N LYS A 82 -1.62 -20.52 0.03
CA LYS A 82 -1.94 -21.72 0.78
C LYS A 82 -0.81 -22.03 1.74
N LYS A 83 -1.19 -22.41 2.96
CA LYS A 83 -0.25 -22.93 3.94
C LYS A 83 -0.16 -24.44 3.72
N ILE A 84 1.06 -24.93 3.52
CA ILE A 84 1.35 -26.38 3.51
C ILE A 84 1.14 -26.93 4.91
#